data_AF-A0A7X9KKB7-F1
#
_entry.id   AF-A0A7X9KKB7-F1
#
_cell.length_a   1.000
_cell.length_b   1.000
_cell.length_c   1.000
_cell.angle_alpha   90.00
_cell.angle_beta   90.00
_cell.angle_gamma   90.00
#
_symmetry.space_group_name_H-M   'P 1'
#
loop_
_entity.id
_entity.type
_entity.pdbx_description
1 polymer ?
#
loop_
_entity_poly.entity_id
_entity_poly.type
_entity_poly.pdbx_seq_one_letter_code
_entity_poly.pdbx_strand_id
1 'polypeptide(L)' 'AADLTGPAAGHVVEIVLREMALAVLAPNAAEPKGKALHIQSLLVAPSRPGRALQRLSAARVPVG' A
#
# COMPACT_ATOMS: atom_id res chain seq x y z
N ALA A 1 -4.32 -9.50 7.13
CA ALA A 1 -3.92 -8.62 6.01
C ALA A 1 -2.70 -9.23 5.33
N ALA A 2 -2.55 -9.08 4.02
CA ALA A 2 -1.29 -9.44 3.37
C ALA A 2 -0.25 -8.37 3.73
N ASP A 3 0.80 -8.77 4.45
CA ASP A 3 1.92 -7.87 4.74
C ASP A 3 2.81 -7.78 3.50
N LEU A 4 2.64 -6.69 2.76
CA LEU A 4 3.42 -6.37 1.57
C LEU A 4 4.60 -5.45 1.91
N THR A 5 4.80 -5.15 3.19
CA THR A 5 5.95 -4.41 3.65
C THR A 5 7.10 -5.40 3.76
N GLY A 6 7.98 -5.41 2.76
CA GLY A 6 9.38 -5.78 3.04
C GLY A 6 9.90 -4.95 4.22
N PRO A 7 11.05 -5.29 4.84
CA PRO A 7 11.49 -4.68 6.10
C PRO A 7 11.35 -3.15 6.10
N ALA A 8 10.32 -2.67 6.82
CA ALA A 8 9.98 -1.26 6.91
C ALA A 8 10.78 -0.64 8.05
N ALA A 9 12.03 -0.25 7.78
CA ALA A 9 12.92 0.32 8.80
C ALA A 9 12.59 1.78 9.19
N GLY A 10 11.35 2.25 9.04
CA GLY A 10 10.99 3.65 9.21
C GLY A 10 9.49 3.92 9.33
N HIS A 11 9.07 5.15 8.97
CA HIS A 11 7.67 5.56 9.03
C HIS A 11 6.82 4.77 8.04
N VAL A 12 5.68 4.29 8.51
CA VAL A 12 4.69 3.56 7.72
C VAL A 12 3.43 4.42 7.58
N VAL A 13 2.83 4.38 6.40
CA VAL A 13 1.53 4.97 6.09
C VAL A 13 0.56 3.82 5.88
N GLU A 14 -0.53 3.80 6.65
CA GLU A 14 -1.67 2.94 6.36
C GLU A 14 -2.59 3.63 5.34
N ILE A 15 -2.97 2.88 4.32
CA ILE A 15 -3.96 3.30 3.34
C ILE A 15 -5.20 2.44 3.56
N VAL A 16 -6.30 3.08 3.96
CA VAL A 16 -7.60 2.43 4.14
C VAL A 16 -8.51 2.79 2.98
N LEU A 17 -9.10 1.76 2.38
CA LEU A 17 -10.04 1.90 1.27
C LEU A 17 -11.47 1.94 1.83
N ARG A 18 -12.34 2.72 1.18
CA ARG A 18 -13.76 2.82 1.56
C ARG A 18 -14.53 1.53 1.30
N GLU A 19 -14.04 0.74 0.35
CA GLU A 19 -14.63 -0.52 -0.09
C GLU A 19 -13.53 -1.55 -0.35
N MET A 20 -13.91 -2.83 -0.40
CA MET A 20 -12.98 -3.91 -0.74
C MET A 20 -12.53 -3.77 -2.20
N ALA A 21 -11.23 -3.72 -2.42
CA ALA A 21 -10.65 -3.63 -3.76
C ALA A 21 -9.88 -4.90 -4.12
N LEU A 22 -9.95 -5.27 -5.40
CA LEU A 22 -9.08 -6.29 -5.98
C LEU A 22 -7.70 -5.68 -6.27
N ALA A 23 -6.68 -6.14 -5.56
CA ALA A 23 -5.29 -5.90 -5.87
C ALA A 23 -4.69 -7.12 -6.57
N VAL A 24 -3.92 -6.91 -7.64
CA VAL A 24 -3.19 -7.97 -8.33
C VAL A 24 -1.71 -7.77 -8.08
N LEU A 25 -1.13 -8.66 -7.27
CA LEU A 25 0.33 -8.74 -7.11
C LEU A 25 0.95 -9.25 -8.40
N ALA A 26 2.06 -8.63 -8.79
CA ALA A 26 2.80 -9.01 -9.99
C ALA A 26 3.28 -10.47 -9.90
N PRO A 27 3.38 -11.17 -11.05
CA PRO A 27 3.96 -12.51 -11.11
C PRO A 27 5.33 -12.62 -10.47
N ASN A 28 5.59 -13.76 -9.82
CA ASN A 28 6.91 -14.14 -9.31
C ASN A 28 7.16 -15.64 -9.58
N ALA A 29 8.33 -16.14 -9.21
CA ALA A 29 8.71 -17.54 -9.47
C ALA A 29 7.74 -18.57 -8.82
N ALA A 30 7.17 -18.25 -7.66
CA ALA A 30 6.20 -19.11 -6.97
C ALA A 30 4.77 -18.94 -7.51
N GLU A 31 4.43 -17.76 -8.00
CA GLU A 31 3.11 -17.41 -8.54
C GLU A 31 3.25 -16.81 -9.96
N PRO A 32 3.44 -17.63 -11.01
CA PRO A 32 3.79 -17.16 -12.37
C PRO A 32 2.69 -16.36 -13.08
N LYS A 33 1.46 -16.42 -12.57
CA LYS A 33 0.32 -15.64 -13.08
C LYS A 33 0.01 -14.42 -12.18
N GLY A 34 0.84 -14.17 -11.17
CA GLY A 34 0.55 -13.21 -10.12
C GLY A 34 -0.49 -13.74 -9.12
N LYS A 35 -0.90 -12.87 -8.20
CA LYS A 35 -1.85 -13.22 -7.14
C LYS A 35 -2.89 -12.14 -6.95
N ALA A 36 -4.15 -12.54 -7.05
CA ALA A 36 -5.28 -11.69 -6.71
C ALA A 36 -5.50 -11.67 -5.19
N LEU A 37 -5.66 -10.47 -4.62
CA LEU A 37 -5.99 -10.23 -3.22
C LEU A 37 -7.18 -9.28 -3.16
N HIS A 38 -8.20 -9.62 -2.38
CA HIS A 38 -9.23 -8.66 -2.00
C HIS A 38 -8.78 -7.98 -0.71
N ILE A 39 -8.55 -6.66 -0.74
CA ILE A 39 -7.98 -5.90 0.37
C ILE A 39 -8.86 -4.72 0.76
N GLN A 40 -8.84 -4.38 2.05
CA GLN A 40 -9.47 -3.17 2.59
C GLN A 40 -8.43 -2.14 3.05
N SER A 41 -7.25 -2.59 3.47
CA SER A 41 -6.15 -1.72 3.81
C SER A 41 -4.81 -2.33 3.43
N LEU A 42 -3.81 -1.46 3.30
CA LEU A 42 -2.41 -1.84 3.11
C LEU A 42 -1.49 -0.90 3.89
N LEU A 43 -0.35 -1.45 4.29
CA LEU A 43 0.76 -0.69 4.87
C LEU A 43 1.81 -0.41 3.80
N VAL A 44 2.28 0.83 3.75
CA VAL A 44 3.34 1.27 2.83
C VAL A 44 4.42 1.99 3.62
N ALA A 45 5.69 1.61 3.42
CA ALA A 45 6.84 2.29 3.99
C ALA A 45 7.51 3.17 2.92
N PRO A 46 7.06 4.42 2.69
CA PRO A 46 7.64 5.28 1.67
C PRO A 46 9.06 5.70 2.05
N SER A 47 9.98 5.71 1.07
CA SER A 47 11.36 6.16 1.28
C SER A 47 11.49 7.65 1.67
N ARG A 48 10.46 8.46 1.39
CA ARG A 48 10.36 9.88 1.74
C ARG A 48 8.96 10.21 2.31
N PRO A 49 8.68 9.92 3.60
CA PRO A 49 7.35 10.05 4.19
C PRO A 49 6.74 11.45 4.06
N GLY A 50 7.51 12.52 4.33
CA GLY A 50 7.02 13.89 4.19
C GLY A 50 6.58 14.25 2.77
N ARG A 51 7.30 13.77 1.74
CA ARG A 51 6.91 13.98 0.34
C ARG A 51 5.65 13.20 -0.03
N ALA A 52 5.48 11.99 0.53
CA ALA A 52 4.25 11.22 0.34
C ALA A 52 3.04 11.96 0.93
N LEU A 53 3.14 12.42 2.18
CA LEU A 53 2.07 13.19 2.83
C LEU A 53 1.74 14.50 2.09
N GLN A 54 2.75 15.24 1.63
CA GLN A 54 2.54 16.45 0.83
C GLN A 54 1.76 16.15 -0.46
N ARG A 55 2.06 15.03 -1.14
CA ARG A 55 1.37 14.61 -2.36
C ARG A 55 -0.06 14.14 -2.07
N LEU A 56 -0.27 13.41 -0.99
CA LEU A 56 -1.62 12.99 -0.55
C LEU A 56 -2.49 14.20 -0.23
N SER A 57 -1.96 15.17 0.52
CA SER A 57 -2.64 16.44 0.82
C SER A 57 -2.96 17.23 -0.46
N ALA A 58 -2.01 17.35 -1.40
CA ALA A 58 -2.24 18.00 -2.70
C ALA A 58 -3.31 17.28 -3.54
N ALA A 59 -3.41 15.96 -3.43
CA ALA A 59 -4.45 15.14 -4.06
C ALA A 59 -5.78 15.16 -3.30
N ARG A 60 -5.89 15.93 -2.21
CA ARG A 60 -7.07 16.01 -1.32
C ARG A 60 -7.47 14.65 -0.74
N VAL A 61 -6.49 13.76 -0.57
CA VAL A 61 -6.68 12.53 0.20
C VAL A 61 -6.69 12.91 1.68
N PRO A 62 -7.72 12.51 2.45
CA PRO A 62 -7.73 12.73 3.89
C PRO A 62 -6.51 12.07 4.54
N VAL A 63 -5.75 12.86 5.29
CA VAL A 63 -4.61 12.42 6.12
C VAL A 63 -4.86 12.90 7.55
N GLY A 64 -4.65 12.03 8.54
CA GLY A 64 -4.93 12.28 9.96
C GLY A 64 -4.03 11.45 10.85
#